data_AF-A0A948TXK4-F1
#
_entry.id   AF-A0A948TXK4-F1
#
_cell.length_a   1.000
_cell.length_b   1.000
_cell.length_c   1.000
_cell.angle_alpha   90.00
_cell.angle_beta   90.00
_cell.angle_gamma   90.00
#
_symmetry.space_group_name_H-M   'P 1'
#
loop_
_entity.id
_entity.type
_entity.pdbx_description
1 polymer ?
#
loop_
_entity_poly.entity_id
_entity_poly.type
_entity_poly.pdbx_seq_one_letter_code
_entity_poly.pdbx_strand_id
1 'polypeptide(L)'
;MTDKKIIFSAVILSLFLIGGAWYYSEQLPTASISGAIPSSSPSTVALEAGILIGDPNAPVTMEEYTNFLCSACARFAVTTLPQIKEDYVKTGKVKIVIYVLPPYELSQAALC
;
A
#
# COMPACT_ATOMS: atom_id res chain seq x y z
N MET A 1 27.40 -35.82 -40.06
CA MET A 1 28.27 -35.64 -38.87
C MET A 1 27.83 -34.47 -37.98
N THR A 2 26.90 -33.62 -38.45
CA THR A 2 26.45 -32.40 -37.76
C THR A 2 25.34 -32.66 -36.74
N ASP A 3 24.45 -33.63 -36.98
CA ASP A 3 23.25 -33.86 -36.16
C ASP A 3 23.58 -34.32 -34.73
N LYS A 4 24.55 -35.24 -34.58
CA LYS A 4 25.00 -35.70 -33.26
C LYS A 4 25.67 -34.59 -32.44
N LYS A 5 26.30 -33.61 -33.10
CA LYS A 5 26.92 -32.45 -32.43
C LYS A 5 25.87 -31.43 -31.97
N ILE A 6 24.80 -31.22 -32.76
CA ILE A 6 23.68 -30.32 -32.40
C ILE A 6 22.89 -30.87 -31.21
N ILE A 7 22.63 -32.19 -31.20
CA ILE A 7 21.94 -32.84 -30.07
C ILE A 7 22.80 -32.73 -28.80
N PHE A 8 24.10 -32.97 -28.90
CA PHE A 8 25.00 -32.88 -27.74
C PHE A 8 25.09 -31.45 -27.19
N SER A 9 25.15 -30.42 -28.06
CA SER A 9 25.16 -29.03 -27.61
C SER A 9 23.83 -28.62 -26.96
N ALA A 10 22.69 -29.09 -27.48
CA ALA A 10 21.38 -28.78 -26.90
C ALA A 10 21.19 -29.41 -25.50
N VAL A 11 21.69 -30.64 -25.31
CA VAL A 11 21.67 -31.32 -24.00
C VAL A 11 22.57 -30.61 -22.99
N ILE A 12 23.75 -30.15 -23.39
CA ILE A 12 24.65 -29.40 -22.52
C ILE A 12 24.04 -28.04 -22.14
N LEU A 13 23.45 -27.32 -23.09
CA LEU A 13 22.83 -26.02 -22.84
C LEU A 13 21.63 -26.13 -21.88
N SER A 14 20.81 -27.17 -22.05
CA SER A 14 19.66 -27.41 -21.16
C SER A 14 20.10 -27.82 -19.75
N LEU A 15 21.14 -28.65 -19.60
CA LEU A 15 21.72 -28.96 -18.29
C LEU A 15 22.29 -27.71 -17.59
N PHE A 16 22.93 -26.82 -18.35
CA PHE A 16 23.49 -25.58 -17.80
C PHE A 16 22.40 -24.60 -17.34
N LEU A 17 21.30 -24.47 -18.10
CA LEU A 17 20.17 -23.62 -17.72
C LEU A 17 19.43 -24.16 -16.49
N ILE A 18 19.21 -25.47 -16.42
CA ILE A 18 18.54 -26.10 -15.27
C ILE A 18 19.44 -25.98 -14.04
N GLY A 19 20.72 -26.34 -14.14
CA GLY A 19 21.67 -26.23 -13.03
C GLY A 19 21.85 -24.78 -12.53
N GLY A 20 21.89 -23.83 -13.46
CA GLY A 20 21.89 -22.41 -13.13
C GLY A 20 20.64 -22.00 -12.35
N ALA A 21 19.45 -22.35 -12.82
CA ALA A 21 18.19 -22.01 -12.13
C ALA A 21 18.12 -22.59 -10.70
N TRP A 22 18.54 -23.85 -10.50
CA TRP A 22 18.61 -24.46 -9.17
C TRP A 22 19.61 -23.74 -8.26
N TYR A 23 20.81 -23.42 -8.76
CA TYR A 23 21.84 -22.71 -8.00
C TYR A 23 21.40 -21.30 -7.58
N TYR A 24 20.73 -20.56 -8.47
CA TYR A 24 20.18 -19.24 -8.15
C TYR A 24 19.02 -19.32 -7.14
N SER A 25 18.26 -20.42 -7.10
CA SER A 25 17.20 -20.60 -6.12
C SER A 25 17.72 -20.82 -4.68
N GLU A 26 18.93 -21.37 -4.51
CA GLU A 26 19.51 -21.59 -3.17
C GLU A 26 20.20 -20.34 -2.61
N GLN A 27 20.51 -19.35 -3.46
CA GLN A 27 21.15 -18.09 -3.07
C GLN A 27 20.20 -16.92 -2.84
N LEU A 28 18.89 -17.17 -2.83
CA LEU A 28 17.91 -16.19 -2.37
C LEU A 28 18.23 -15.83 -0.90
N PRO A 29 18.61 -14.58 -0.61
CA PRO A 29 18.85 -14.18 0.77
C PRO A 29 17.51 -14.23 1.51
N THR A 30 17.38 -15.19 2.43
CA THR A 30 16.36 -15.11 3.48
C THR A 30 16.68 -13.89 4.31
N ALA A 31 16.05 -12.76 3.98
CA ALA A 31 16.09 -11.57 4.79
C ALA A 31 15.50 -11.91 6.16
N SER A 32 16.37 -12.19 7.12
CA SER A 32 16.01 -12.32 8.52
C SER A 32 15.61 -10.94 9.02
N ILE A 33 14.31 -10.66 9.01
CA ILE A 33 13.75 -9.45 9.62
C ILE A 33 13.83 -9.63 11.15
N SER A 34 15.03 -9.53 11.72
CA SER A 34 15.21 -9.35 13.16
C SER A 34 15.01 -7.86 13.47
N GLY A 35 13.82 -7.36 13.16
CA GLY A 35 13.37 -6.06 13.63
C GLY A 35 12.84 -6.24 15.05
N ALA A 36 13.52 -5.68 16.03
CA ALA A 36 12.90 -5.44 17.33
C ALA A 36 11.66 -4.60 17.07
N ILE A 37 10.47 -5.19 17.25
CA ILE A 37 9.21 -4.46 17.14
C ILE A 37 9.23 -3.48 18.32
N PRO A 38 9.28 -2.15 18.09
CA PRO A 38 9.08 -1.22 19.18
C PRO A 38 7.70 -1.51 19.76
N SER A 39 7.67 -1.96 21.01
CA SER A 39 6.44 -2.10 21.77
C SER A 39 5.94 -0.71 22.11
N SER A 40 5.38 0.00 21.13
CA SER A 40 4.58 1.18 21.40
C SER A 40 3.33 0.71 22.12
N SER A 41 3.26 0.95 23.43
CA SER A 41 1.99 0.96 24.15
C SER A 41 0.99 1.78 23.33
N PRO A 42 -0.24 1.29 23.09
CA PRO A 42 -1.23 2.08 22.39
C PRO A 42 -1.59 3.27 23.29
N SER A 43 -0.93 4.40 23.07
CA SER A 43 -1.47 5.68 23.50
C SER A 43 -2.82 5.78 22.82
N THR A 44 -3.90 5.79 23.61
CA THR A 44 -5.23 6.10 23.12
C THR A 44 -5.22 7.55 22.68
N VAL A 45 -4.77 7.79 21.44
CA VAL A 45 -4.93 9.08 20.79
C VAL A 45 -6.42 9.22 20.55
N ALA A 46 -7.08 10.06 21.34
CA ALA A 46 -8.43 10.48 21.04
C ALA A 46 -8.38 11.18 19.68
N LEU A 47 -8.82 10.48 18.63
CA LEU A 47 -9.06 11.11 17.34
C LEU A 47 -10.13 12.17 17.57
N GLU A 48 -9.82 13.42 17.21
CA GLU A 48 -10.79 14.50 17.11
C GLU A 48 -12.04 14.02 16.37
N ALA A 49 -13.19 14.65 16.62
CA ALA A 49 -14.40 14.40 15.85
C ALA A 49 -14.10 14.60 14.35
N GLY A 50 -14.15 13.51 13.57
CA GLY A 50 -13.82 13.52 12.15
C GLY A 50 -14.76 14.43 11.34
N ILE A 51 -14.28 14.88 10.19
CA ILE A 51 -15.02 15.80 9.31
C ILE A 51 -15.97 14.98 8.43
N LEU A 52 -17.28 15.13 8.63
CA LEU A 52 -18.30 14.48 7.82
C LEU A 52 -18.53 15.21 6.49
N ILE A 53 -18.57 14.45 5.40
CA ILE A 53 -18.89 14.91 4.05
C ILE A 53 -19.99 14.03 3.46
N GLY A 54 -21.08 14.66 2.99
CA GLY A 54 -22.22 13.97 2.37
C GLY A 54 -23.49 13.98 3.23
N ASP A 55 -24.45 13.13 2.86
CA ASP A 55 -25.69 12.95 3.63
C ASP A 55 -25.40 12.18 4.93
N PRO A 56 -25.67 12.73 6.12
CA PRO A 56 -25.48 12.01 7.39
C PRO A 56 -26.31 10.72 7.50
N ASN A 57 -27.38 10.60 6.71
CA ASN A 57 -28.25 9.42 6.67
C ASN A 57 -27.83 8.41 5.59
N ALA A 58 -26.74 8.66 4.86
CA ALA A 58 -26.23 7.71 3.87
C ALA A 58 -25.99 6.34 4.53
N PRO A 59 -26.40 5.24 3.89
CA PRO A 59 -26.42 3.90 4.49
C PRO A 59 -25.02 3.32 4.72
N VAL A 60 -23.99 3.86 4.05
CA VAL A 60 -22.60 3.41 4.16
C VAL A 60 -21.71 4.56 4.62
N THR A 61 -20.80 4.27 5.55
CA THR A 61 -19.79 5.22 6.03
C THR A 61 -18.41 4.77 5.53
N MET A 62 -17.68 5.68 4.87
CA MET A 62 -16.27 5.52 4.54
C MET A 62 -15.43 6.38 5.48
N GLU A 63 -14.56 5.77 6.27
CA GLU A 63 -13.60 6.48 7.12
C GLU A 63 -12.29 6.68 6.37
N GLU A 64 -11.90 7.93 6.14
CA GLU A 64 -10.64 8.28 5.49
C GLU A 64 -9.66 8.79 6.53
N TYR A 65 -8.55 8.09 6.71
CA TYR A 65 -7.44 8.55 7.54
C TYR A 65 -6.34 9.11 6.63
N THR A 66 -6.06 10.41 6.73
CA THR A 66 -5.20 11.14 5.80
C THR A 66 -4.16 11.99 6.51
N ASN A 67 -3.07 12.36 5.83
CA ASN A 67 -2.04 13.27 6.33
C ASN A 67 -1.65 14.21 5.19
N PHE A 68 -1.55 15.52 5.46
CA PHE A 68 -1.16 16.52 4.47
C PHE A 68 0.21 16.28 3.84
N LEU A 69 1.12 15.62 4.56
CA LEU A 69 2.48 15.31 4.09
C LEU A 69 2.57 13.96 3.35
N CYS A 70 1.48 13.19 3.29
CA CYS A 70 1.46 11.88 2.64
C CYS A 70 1.23 12.01 1.13
N SER A 71 2.24 11.69 0.32
CA SER A 71 2.16 11.78 -1.15
C SER A 71 1.11 10.85 -1.78
N ALA A 72 0.93 9.66 -1.22
CA ALA A 72 -0.13 8.73 -1.64
C ALA A 72 -1.53 9.31 -1.36
N CYS A 73 -1.68 9.99 -0.22
CA CYS A 73 -2.92 10.64 0.20
C CYS A 73 -3.23 11.83 -0.70
N ALA A 74 -2.21 12.63 -1.08
CA ALA A 74 -2.35 13.69 -2.07
C ALA A 74 -2.81 13.14 -3.43
N ARG A 75 -2.23 12.02 -3.88
CA ARG A 75 -2.66 11.35 -5.12
C ARG A 75 -4.12 10.90 -5.03
N PHE A 76 -4.49 10.22 -3.94
CA PHE A 76 -5.87 9.79 -3.72
C PHE A 76 -6.86 10.96 -3.78
N ALA A 77 -6.54 12.07 -3.11
CA ALA A 77 -7.38 13.26 -3.04
C ALA A 77 -7.64 13.89 -4.44
N VAL A 78 -6.67 13.81 -5.37
CA VAL A 78 -6.81 14.41 -6.71
C VAL A 78 -7.32 13.42 -7.76
N THR A 79 -7.06 12.12 -7.61
CA THR A 79 -7.43 11.14 -8.65
C THR A 79 -8.68 10.34 -8.33
N THR A 80 -8.86 9.92 -7.08
CA THR A 80 -9.83 8.88 -6.72
C THR A 80 -10.99 9.45 -5.91
N LEU A 81 -10.70 10.30 -4.92
CA LEU A 81 -11.72 10.95 -4.11
C LEU A 81 -12.78 11.72 -4.92
N PRO A 82 -12.45 12.43 -6.02
CA PRO A 82 -13.46 13.13 -6.83
C PRO A 82 -14.48 12.17 -7.46
N GLN A 83 -14.03 11.01 -7.95
CA GLN A 83 -14.90 9.98 -8.52
C GLN A 83 -15.81 9.39 -7.45
N ILE A 84 -15.25 9.07 -6.28
CA ILE A 84 -16.04 8.58 -5.13
C ILE A 84 -17.11 9.60 -4.73
N LYS A 85 -16.75 10.89 -4.72
CA LYS A 85 -17.67 11.97 -4.39
C LYS A 85 -18.82 12.08 -5.40
N GLU A 86 -18.53 11.97 -6.69
CA GLU A 86 -19.56 12.04 -7.74
C GLU A 86 -20.51 10.85 -7.68
N ASP A 87 -19.95 9.64 -7.69
CA ASP A 87 -20.71 8.43 -7.93
C ASP A 87 -21.48 7.95 -6.69
N TYR A 88 -20.96 8.25 -5.48
CA TYR A 88 -21.47 7.69 -4.23
C TYR A 88 -21.86 8.73 -3.18
N VAL A 89 -21.11 9.83 -3.03
CA VAL A 89 -21.42 10.84 -2.00
C VAL A 89 -22.57 11.73 -2.44
N LYS A 90 -22.51 12.27 -3.67
CA LYS A 90 -23.59 13.10 -4.21
C LYS A 90 -24.90 12.33 -4.39
N THR A 91 -24.81 11.02 -4.66
CA THR A 91 -25.99 10.15 -4.80
C THR A 91 -26.55 9.67 -3.47
N GLY A 92 -25.98 10.10 -2.33
CA GLY A 92 -26.44 9.75 -0.99
C GLY A 92 -26.16 8.30 -0.58
N LYS A 93 -25.36 7.56 -1.36
CA LYS A 93 -25.04 6.16 -1.08
C LYS A 93 -23.98 6.01 0.01
N VAL A 94 -23.03 6.94 0.07
CA VAL A 94 -21.90 6.92 1.00
C VAL A 94 -21.73 8.29 1.65
N LYS A 95 -21.48 8.32 2.96
CA LYS A 95 -20.89 9.48 3.66
C LYS A 95 -19.44 9.21 3.98
N ILE A 96 -18.61 10.24 3.91
CA ILE A 96 -17.19 10.16 4.22
C ILE A 96 -16.95 10.83 5.57
N VAL A 97 -16.16 10.22 6.45
CA VAL A 97 -15.66 10.84 7.67
C VAL A 97 -14.14 10.89 7.58
N ILE A 98 -13.59 12.10 7.50
CA ILE A 98 -12.15 12.32 7.34
C ILE A 98 -11.51 12.57 8.70
N TYR A 99 -10.44 11.82 8.97
CA TYR A 99 -9.57 11.97 10.13
C TYR A 99 -8.16 12.35 9.65
N VAL A 100 -7.59 13.39 10.24
CA VAL A 100 -6.21 13.80 9.95
C VAL A 100 -5.27 13.15 10.95
N LEU A 101 -4.27 12.44 10.44
CA LEU A 101 -3.18 11.81 11.17
C LEU A 101 -1.89 12.64 11.01
N PRO A 102 -1.07 12.88 12.05
CA PRO A 102 -1.33 12.78 13.51
C PRO A 102 -2.41 13.80 13.96
N PRO A 103 -2.99 13.72 15.19
CA PRO A 103 -4.06 14.63 15.62
C PRO A 103 -3.69 16.08 15.34
N TYR A 104 -4.68 16.92 15.00
CA TYR A 104 -4.47 18.20 14.33
C TYR A 104 -3.39 19.08 14.98
N GLU A 105 -3.28 19.07 16.32
CA GLU A 105 -2.24 19.71 17.14
C GLU A 105 -0.81 19.37 16.69
N LEU A 106 -0.52 18.08 16.48
CA LEU A 106 0.79 17.60 16.05
C LEU A 106 1.04 17.87 14.56
N SER A 107 -0.02 17.88 13.75
CA SER A 107 0.08 18.23 12.34
C SER A 107 0.35 19.73 12.12
N GLN A 108 -0.22 20.61 12.96
CA GLN A 108 0.07 22.04 12.98
C GLN A 108 1.51 22.31 13.45
N ALA A 109 1.97 21.61 14.48
CA ALA A 109 3.36 21.73 14.95
C ALA A 109 4.39 21.34 13.89
N ALA A 110 4.07 20.41 12.98
CA ALA A 110 4.94 20.04 11.86
C ALA A 110 4.96 21.06 10.70
N LEU A 111 4.02 22.02 10.70
CA LEU A 111 3.95 23.10 9.71
C LEU A 111 4.60 24.41 10.20
N CYS A 112 5.06 24.45 11.46
CA CYS A 112 5.77 25.57 12.06
C CYS A 112 7.29 25.35 12.08
#